data_AF-A0A7W8QM85-F1
#
_entry.id   AF-A0A7W8QM85-F1
#
_cell.length_a   1.000
_cell.length_b   1.000
_cell.length_c   1.000
_cell.angle_alpha   90.00
_cell.angle_beta   90.00
_cell.angle_gamma   90.00
#
_symmetry.space_group_name_H-M   'P 1'
#
loop_
_entity.id
_entity.type
_entity.pdbx_description
1 polymer ?
#
loop_
_entity_poly.entity_id
_entity_poly.type
_entity_poly.pdbx_seq_one_letter_code
_entity_poly.pdbx_strand_id
1 'polypeptide(L)'
;MDASREELKATFRVIDSPQASDDEAGALINAVARSPRSGEAVRLLAASLRSTRSPSRAILIIRALRGLDAAAGSISELLRIARGADWDPGRDAWWVALGTLSRLARRAPELAGELRALAGDPGLTEHQASWAAKCAERAGAAS
;
A
#
# COMPACT_ATOMS: atom_id res chain seq x y z
N MET A 1 -29.68 -10.67 -1.03
CA MET A 1 -28.21 -10.71 -0.96
C MET A 1 -27.72 -10.54 -2.39
N ASP A 2 -26.92 -9.52 -2.70
CA ASP A 2 -26.52 -9.20 -4.07
C ASP A 2 -25.42 -10.19 -4.52
N ALA A 3 -25.72 -11.03 -5.51
CA ALA A 3 -24.82 -12.07 -6.03
C ALA A 3 -23.45 -11.50 -6.39
N SER A 4 -23.44 -10.27 -6.90
CA SER A 4 -22.25 -9.57 -7.33
C SER A 4 -21.32 -9.24 -6.14
N ARG A 5 -21.86 -8.97 -4.94
CA ARG A 5 -21.07 -8.69 -3.74
C ARG A 5 -20.42 -9.96 -3.19
N GLU A 6 -21.10 -11.10 -3.31
CA GLU A 6 -20.57 -12.40 -2.91
C GLU A 6 -19.46 -12.87 -3.84
N GLU A 7 -19.57 -12.61 -5.15
CA GLU A 7 -18.49 -12.82 -6.12
C GLU A 7 -17.24 -12.02 -5.76
N LEU A 8 -17.40 -10.73 -5.42
CA LEU A 8 -16.28 -9.89 -5.01
C LEU A 8 -15.61 -10.44 -3.74
N LYS A 9 -16.38 -10.85 -2.74
CA LYS A 9 -15.83 -11.51 -1.54
C LYS A 9 -15.12 -12.81 -1.89
N ALA A 10 -15.66 -13.62 -2.80
CA ALA A 10 -15.03 -14.86 -3.23
C ALA A 10 -13.66 -14.60 -3.90
N THR A 11 -13.57 -13.57 -4.75
CA THR A 11 -12.29 -13.11 -5.34
C THR A 11 -11.28 -12.75 -4.26
N PHE A 12 -11.70 -12.02 -3.22
CA PHE A 12 -10.80 -11.66 -2.12
C PHE A 12 -10.38 -12.85 -1.26
N ARG A 13 -11.21 -13.89 -1.11
CA ARG A 13 -10.77 -15.14 -0.48
C ARG A 13 -9.62 -15.80 -1.25
N VAL A 14 -9.61 -15.69 -2.58
CA VAL A 14 -8.50 -16.19 -3.40
C VAL A 14 -7.27 -15.28 -3.25
N ILE A 15 -7.44 -13.95 -3.35
CA ILE A 15 -6.34 -12.98 -3.17
C ILE A 15 -5.63 -13.16 -1.82
N ASP A 16 -6.41 -13.36 -0.75
CA ASP A 16 -5.90 -13.50 0.62
C ASP A 16 -5.45 -14.93 0.94
N SER A 17 -5.68 -15.88 0.03
CA SER A 17 -5.29 -17.28 0.23
C SER A 17 -3.76 -17.40 0.26
N PRO A 18 -3.17 -18.05 1.27
CA PRO A 18 -1.76 -18.36 1.27
C PRO A 18 -1.37 -19.39 0.19
N GLN A 19 -2.35 -20.11 -0.39
CA GLN A 19 -2.13 -21.05 -1.48
C GLN A 19 -2.13 -20.40 -2.87
N ALA A 20 -2.74 -19.22 -3.02
CA ALA A 20 -2.72 -18.50 -4.29
C ALA A 20 -1.29 -18.04 -4.59
N SER A 21 -0.89 -18.05 -5.86
CA SER A 21 0.39 -17.45 -6.27
C SER A 21 0.29 -15.92 -6.28
N ASP A 22 1.43 -15.22 -6.25
CA ASP A 22 1.44 -13.76 -6.34
C ASP A 22 0.99 -13.27 -7.73
N ASP A 23 1.25 -14.03 -8.79
CA ASP A 23 0.77 -13.73 -10.14
C ASP A 23 -0.76 -13.86 -10.23
N GLU A 24 -1.33 -14.92 -9.65
CA GLU A 24 -2.77 -15.14 -9.61
C GLU A 24 -3.46 -14.05 -8.79
N ALA A 25 -2.99 -13.81 -7.55
CA ALA A 25 -3.52 -12.75 -6.71
C ALA A 25 -3.38 -11.38 -7.39
N GLY A 26 -2.26 -11.13 -8.07
CA GLY A 26 -2.00 -9.89 -8.79
C GLY A 26 -2.93 -9.68 -9.99
N ALA A 27 -3.22 -10.73 -10.76
CA ALA A 27 -4.19 -10.68 -11.84
C ALA A 27 -5.59 -10.32 -11.32
N LEU A 28 -6.01 -10.92 -10.19
CA LEU A 28 -7.29 -10.65 -9.55
C LEU A 28 -7.37 -9.21 -8.99
N ILE A 29 -6.34 -8.73 -8.28
CA ILE A 29 -6.27 -7.35 -7.77
C ILE A 29 -6.41 -6.35 -8.93
N ASN A 30 -5.69 -6.58 -10.03
CA ASN A 30 -5.74 -5.73 -11.20
C ASN A 30 -7.13 -5.76 -11.88
N ALA A 31 -7.76 -6.94 -11.97
CA ALA A 31 -9.09 -7.09 -12.53
C ALA A 31 -10.13 -6.32 -11.69
N VAL A 32 -10.07 -6.46 -10.36
CA VAL A 32 -10.94 -5.75 -9.42
C VAL A 32 -10.77 -4.24 -9.52
N ALA A 33 -9.53 -3.75 -9.56
CA ALA A 33 -9.22 -2.32 -9.63
C ALA A 33 -9.73 -1.66 -10.93
N ARG A 34 -9.80 -2.41 -12.04
CA ARG A 34 -10.32 -1.93 -13.33
C ARG A 34 -11.82 -2.15 -13.51
N SER A 35 -12.47 -2.86 -12.60
CA SER A 35 -13.89 -3.15 -12.71
C SER A 35 -14.75 -1.89 -12.44
N PRO A 36 -15.99 -1.81 -12.97
CA PRO A 36 -16.94 -0.75 -12.63
C PRO A 36 -17.29 -0.68 -11.14
N ARG A 37 -16.96 -1.73 -10.38
CA ARG A 37 -17.25 -1.88 -8.95
C ARG A 37 -16.03 -1.72 -8.06
N SER A 38 -14.96 -1.15 -8.61
CA SER A 38 -13.71 -0.91 -7.89
C SER A 38 -13.91 -0.08 -6.61
N GLY A 39 -14.89 0.81 -6.57
CA GLY A 39 -15.28 1.54 -5.34
C GLY A 39 -15.75 0.63 -4.20
N GLU A 40 -16.49 -0.44 -4.50
CA GLU A 40 -16.93 -1.43 -3.50
C GLU A 40 -15.76 -2.28 -2.99
N ALA A 41 -14.72 -2.43 -3.81
CA ALA A 41 -13.53 -3.21 -3.48
C ALA A 41 -12.56 -2.48 -2.55
N VAL A 42 -12.65 -1.16 -2.41
CA VAL A 42 -11.72 -0.35 -1.59
C VAL A 42 -11.55 -0.91 -0.18
N ARG A 43 -12.67 -1.24 0.50
CA ARG A 43 -12.62 -1.78 1.87
C ARG A 43 -11.95 -3.16 1.94
N LEU A 44 -12.14 -3.98 0.90
CA LEU A 44 -11.55 -5.30 0.82
C LEU A 44 -10.04 -5.21 0.48
N LEU A 45 -9.65 -4.32 -0.45
CA LEU A 45 -8.24 -4.01 -0.72
C LEU A 45 -7.52 -3.54 0.54
N ALA A 46 -8.11 -2.62 1.31
CA ALA A 46 -7.53 -2.15 2.57
C ALA A 46 -7.39 -3.29 3.59
N ALA A 47 -8.38 -4.18 3.69
CA ALA A 47 -8.32 -5.34 4.56
C ALA A 47 -7.20 -6.31 4.13
N SER A 48 -7.08 -6.60 2.83
CA SER A 48 -6.00 -7.43 2.28
C SER A 48 -4.62 -6.82 2.50
N LEU A 49 -4.47 -5.49 2.42
CA LEU A 49 -3.20 -4.82 2.72
C LEU A 49 -2.78 -4.99 4.18
N ARG A 50 -3.76 -5.04 5.09
CA ARG A 50 -3.52 -5.25 6.51
C ARG A 50 -2.99 -6.65 6.80
N SER A 51 -3.54 -7.66 6.14
CA SER A 51 -3.25 -9.08 6.40
C SER A 51 -2.10 -9.65 5.56
N THR A 52 -1.83 -9.07 4.39
CA THR A 52 -0.83 -9.62 3.47
C THR A 52 0.56 -9.66 4.08
N ARG A 53 1.27 -10.75 3.77
CA ARG A 53 2.70 -10.96 4.06
C ARG A 53 3.50 -11.18 2.79
N SER A 54 2.95 -10.83 1.62
CA SER A 54 3.67 -10.84 0.35
C SER A 54 3.99 -9.40 -0.06
N PRO A 55 5.28 -9.04 -0.27
CA PRO A 55 5.66 -7.76 -0.84
C PRO A 55 4.99 -7.49 -2.19
N SER A 56 4.97 -8.47 -3.08
CA SER A 56 4.37 -8.36 -4.41
C SER A 56 2.88 -7.99 -4.32
N ARG A 57 2.12 -8.68 -3.46
CA ARG A 57 0.69 -8.37 -3.25
C ARG A 57 0.51 -7.00 -2.62
N ALA A 58 1.29 -6.66 -1.61
CA ALA A 58 1.23 -5.35 -0.96
C ALA A 58 1.44 -4.22 -1.98
N ILE A 59 2.44 -4.34 -2.86
CA ILE A 59 2.71 -3.37 -3.93
C ILE A 59 1.49 -3.19 -4.84
N LEU A 60 0.89 -4.29 -5.29
CA LEU A 60 -0.27 -4.25 -6.18
C LEU A 60 -1.50 -3.65 -5.51
N ILE A 61 -1.75 -4.01 -4.24
CA ILE A 61 -2.86 -3.45 -3.47
C ILE A 61 -2.67 -1.95 -3.24
N ILE A 62 -1.47 -1.50 -2.85
CA ILE A 62 -1.18 -0.06 -2.67
C ILE A 62 -1.38 0.70 -3.98
N ARG A 63 -0.93 0.14 -5.11
CA ARG A 63 -1.14 0.74 -6.43
C ARG A 63 -2.61 0.82 -6.81
N ALA A 64 -3.38 -0.23 -6.54
CA ALA A 64 -4.82 -0.26 -6.76
C ALA A 64 -5.53 0.82 -5.92
N LEU A 65 -5.27 0.87 -4.62
CA LEU A 65 -5.83 1.90 -3.72
C LEU A 65 -5.47 3.31 -4.17
N ARG A 66 -4.24 3.53 -4.64
CA ARG A 66 -3.81 4.82 -5.18
C ARG A 66 -4.53 5.17 -6.49
N GLY A 67 -4.70 4.21 -7.39
CA GLY A 67 -5.45 4.40 -8.65
C GLY A 67 -6.92 4.76 -8.42
N LEU A 68 -7.48 4.34 -7.29
CA LEU A 68 -8.85 4.63 -6.86
C LEU A 68 -8.96 5.88 -5.96
N ASP A 69 -7.89 6.66 -5.80
CA ASP A 69 -7.77 7.79 -4.85
C ASP A 69 -8.21 7.44 -3.41
N ALA A 70 -8.04 6.18 -3.00
CA ALA A 70 -8.52 5.63 -1.73
C ALA A 70 -7.39 5.30 -0.74
N ALA A 71 -6.13 5.55 -1.12
CA ALA A 71 -4.96 5.21 -0.29
C ALA A 71 -4.94 5.90 1.09
N ALA A 72 -5.62 7.04 1.24
CA ALA A 72 -5.73 7.73 2.52
C ALA A 72 -6.40 6.86 3.61
N GLY A 73 -7.32 5.98 3.23
CA GLY A 73 -7.97 5.04 4.14
C GLY A 73 -7.05 3.91 4.66
N SER A 74 -5.79 3.85 4.21
CA SER A 74 -4.81 2.83 4.61
C SER A 74 -3.49 3.43 5.08
N ILE A 75 -3.50 4.67 5.58
CA ILE A 75 -2.30 5.35 6.11
C ILE A 75 -1.60 4.51 7.18
N SER A 76 -2.36 3.93 8.12
CA SER A 76 -1.79 3.10 9.19
C SER A 76 -1.05 1.88 8.64
N GLU A 77 -1.62 1.18 7.66
CA GLU A 77 -1.00 0.04 7.00
C GLU A 77 0.23 0.45 6.17
N LEU A 78 0.16 1.60 5.48
CA LEU A 78 1.30 2.15 4.74
C LEU A 78 2.47 2.50 5.68
N LEU A 79 2.19 3.13 6.82
CA LEU A 79 3.21 3.43 7.84
C LEU A 79 3.80 2.15 8.44
N ARG A 80 2.98 1.13 8.71
CA ARG A 80 3.47 -0.18 9.16
C ARG A 80 4.49 -0.76 8.17
N ILE A 81 4.20 -0.73 6.87
CA ILE A 81 5.13 -1.21 5.83
C ILE A 81 6.38 -0.33 5.78
N ALA A 82 6.21 0.99 5.82
CA ALA A 82 7.31 1.95 5.73
C ALA A 82 8.26 1.92 6.96
N ARG A 83 7.77 1.51 8.14
CA ARG A 83 8.60 1.30 9.34
C ARG A 83 9.43 0.01 9.30
N GLY A 84 9.24 -0.83 8.28
CA GLY A 84 9.94 -2.09 8.11
C GLY A 84 9.05 -3.27 8.51
N ALA A 85 8.59 -4.00 7.50
CA ALA A 85 7.92 -5.27 7.69
C ALA A 85 8.93 -6.42 7.57
N ASP A 86 8.87 -7.38 8.48
CA ASP A 86 9.70 -8.59 8.50
C ASP A 86 9.58 -9.41 7.21
N TRP A 87 8.39 -9.41 6.61
CA TRP A 87 8.10 -10.08 5.35
C TRP A 87 8.62 -9.34 4.09
N ASP A 88 9.20 -8.15 4.22
CA ASP A 88 9.75 -7.35 3.10
C ASP A 88 11.26 -7.08 3.25
N PRO A 89 12.12 -8.12 3.29
CA PRO A 89 13.56 -7.94 3.49
C PRO A 89 14.21 -7.15 2.34
N GLY A 90 13.67 -7.27 1.11
CA GLY A 90 14.11 -6.50 -0.05
C GLY A 90 13.65 -5.04 -0.06
N ARG A 91 12.73 -4.67 0.85
CA ARG A 91 12.08 -3.36 0.93
C ARG A 91 11.31 -2.97 -0.34
N ASP A 92 10.82 -3.93 -1.12
CA ASP A 92 10.11 -3.66 -2.37
C ASP A 92 8.77 -2.95 -2.13
N ALA A 93 8.00 -3.42 -1.13
CA ALA A 93 6.75 -2.78 -0.73
C ALA A 93 7.01 -1.47 0.02
N TRP A 94 8.10 -1.39 0.78
CA TRP A 94 8.56 -0.18 1.47
C TRP A 94 8.70 1.02 0.53
N TRP A 95 9.35 0.85 -0.64
CA TRP A 95 9.50 1.95 -1.62
C TRP A 95 8.15 2.52 -2.06
N VAL A 96 7.19 1.62 -2.32
CA VAL A 96 5.85 1.98 -2.81
C VAL A 96 5.02 2.60 -1.71
N ALA A 97 5.12 2.10 -0.48
CA ALA A 97 4.44 2.64 0.68
C ALA A 97 4.91 4.07 0.97
N LEU A 98 6.23 4.29 1.03
CA LEU A 98 6.82 5.59 1.32
C LEU A 98 6.49 6.64 0.25
N GLY A 99 6.59 6.25 -1.03
CA GLY A 99 6.20 7.12 -2.14
C GLY A 99 4.69 7.43 -2.16
N THR A 100 3.86 6.56 -1.60
CA THR A 100 2.42 6.80 -1.47
C THR A 100 2.12 7.73 -0.29
N LEU A 101 2.76 7.52 0.87
CA LEU A 101 2.68 8.43 2.03
C LEU A 101 3.15 9.85 1.69
N SER A 102 4.26 10.00 0.95
CA SER A 102 4.74 11.30 0.48
C SER A 102 3.71 12.05 -0.36
N ARG A 103 2.95 11.35 -1.20
CA ARG A 103 1.83 11.95 -1.96
C ARG A 103 0.66 12.35 -1.07
N LEU A 104 0.31 11.48 -0.11
CA LEU A 104 -0.79 11.74 0.82
C LEU A 104 -0.50 12.91 1.76
N ALA A 105 0.77 13.17 2.09
CA ALA A 105 1.16 14.27 2.96
C ALA A 105 0.67 15.65 2.50
N ARG A 106 0.40 15.83 1.19
CA ARG A 106 -0.22 17.05 0.65
C ARG A 106 -1.62 17.33 1.21
N ARG A 107 -2.34 16.28 1.61
CA ARG A 107 -3.70 16.32 2.16
C ARG A 107 -3.73 15.97 3.66
N ALA A 108 -2.59 15.53 4.20
CA ALA A 108 -2.40 15.08 5.59
C ALA A 108 -1.01 15.53 6.08
N PRO A 109 -0.84 16.83 6.39
CA PRO A 109 0.47 17.43 6.70
C PRO A 109 1.20 16.77 7.88
N GLU A 110 0.47 16.13 8.80
CA GLU A 110 1.02 15.36 9.91
C GLU A 110 1.97 14.22 9.43
N LEU A 111 1.78 13.72 8.21
CA LEU A 111 2.66 12.70 7.61
C LEU A 111 4.07 13.23 7.32
N ALA A 112 4.28 14.54 7.21
CA ALA A 112 5.61 15.10 6.99
C ALA A 112 6.57 14.78 8.16
N GLY A 113 6.07 14.80 9.40
CA GLY A 113 6.85 14.41 10.59
C GLY A 113 7.24 12.94 10.55
N GLU A 114 6.27 12.06 10.25
CA GLU A 114 6.50 10.62 10.12
C GLU A 114 7.53 10.29 9.02
N LEU A 115 7.43 10.95 7.86
CA LEU A 115 8.38 10.74 6.76
C LEU A 115 9.80 11.21 7.11
N ARG A 116 9.94 12.31 7.86
CA ARG A 116 11.25 12.76 8.37
C ARG A 116 11.83 11.75 9.36
N ALA A 117 11.01 11.22 10.27
CA ALA A 117 11.45 10.21 11.22
C ALA A 117 11.92 8.93 10.50
N LEU A 118 11.16 8.48 9.50
CA LEU A 118 11.54 7.35 8.65
C LEU A 118 12.85 7.60 7.87
N ALA A 119 13.08 8.82 7.40
CA ALA A 119 14.33 9.18 6.72
C ALA A 119 15.56 9.19 7.64
N GLY A 120 15.36 9.33 8.95
CA GLY A 120 16.42 9.29 9.97
C GLY A 120 16.71 7.89 10.54
N ASP A 121 16.07 6.84 10.02
CA ASP A 121 16.29 5.47 10.50
C ASP A 121 17.74 5.01 10.19
N PRO A 122 18.56 4.69 11.21
CA PRO A 122 19.95 4.26 11.01
C PRO A 122 20.08 2.88 10.34
N GLY A 123 18.99 2.11 10.26
CA GLY A 123 18.95 0.82 9.57
C GLY A 123 18.76 0.89 8.06
N LEU A 124 18.71 2.10 7.48
CA LEU A 124 18.60 2.29 6.03
C LEU A 124 19.95 2.20 5.33
N THR A 125 19.96 1.59 4.15
CA THR A 125 21.08 1.76 3.22
C THR A 125 21.12 3.22 2.72
N GLU A 126 22.27 3.67 2.21
CA GLU A 126 22.41 5.02 1.64
C GLU A 126 21.34 5.33 0.58
N HIS A 127 21.06 4.36 -0.30
CA HIS A 127 20.04 4.52 -1.33
C HIS A 127 18.62 4.68 -0.75
N GLN A 128 18.29 3.89 0.28
CA GLN A 128 17.01 3.96 0.98
C GLN A 128 16.87 5.29 1.74
N ALA A 129 17.91 5.71 2.46
CA ALA A 129 17.95 6.98 3.16
C ALA A 129 17.75 8.16 2.20
N SER A 130 18.45 8.16 1.05
CA SER A 130 18.30 9.20 0.02
C SER A 130 16.87 9.31 -0.50
N TRP A 131 16.19 8.19 -0.73
CA TRP A 131 14.80 8.20 -1.17
C TRP A 131 13.82 8.64 -0.08
N ALA A 132 14.05 8.20 1.16
CA ALA A 132 13.23 8.61 2.29
C ALA A 132 13.33 10.11 2.53
N ALA A 133 14.54 10.68 2.46
CA ALA A 133 14.75 12.12 2.51
C ALA A 133 13.98 12.86 1.40
N LYS A 134 14.09 12.40 0.14
CA LYS A 134 13.32 12.99 -0.98
C LYS A 134 11.80 12.91 -0.76
N CYS A 135 11.31 11.81 -0.18
CA CYS A 135 9.90 11.67 0.15
C CYS A 135 9.46 12.65 1.24
N ALA A 136 10.28 12.86 2.27
CA ALA A 136 10.04 13.81 3.35
C ALA A 136 10.10 15.28 2.89
N GLU A 137 11.07 15.64 2.05
CA GLU A 137 11.19 16.96 1.44
C GLU A 137 9.93 17.32 0.63
N ARG A 138 9.49 16.39 -0.23
CA ARG A 138 8.27 16.56 -1.03
C ARG A 138 7.01 16.73 -0.19
N ALA A 139 6.95 16.07 0.97
CA ALA A 139 5.85 16.22 1.92
C ALA A 139 5.87 17.60 2.60
N GLY A 140 7.06 18.07 2.99
CA GLY A 140 7.23 19.38 3.64
C GLY A 140 6.99 20.57 2.70
N ALA A 141 7.31 20.44 1.41
CA ALA A 141 7.06 21.48 0.40
C ALA A 141 5.56 21.68 0.06
N ALA A 142 4.68 20.82 0.59
CA ALA A 142 3.25 20.89 0.38
C ALA A 142 2.46 21.40 1.61
N SER A 143 3.16 21.73 2.70
CA SER A 143 2.60 22.30 3.92
C SER A 143 2.65 23.83 3.92
#